data_AF-A0A0C9XEE6-F1
#
_entry.id   AF-A0A0C9XEE6-F1
#
_cell.length_a   1.000
_cell.length_b   1.000
_cell.length_c   1.000
_cell.angle_alpha   90.00
_cell.angle_beta   90.00
_cell.angle_gamma   90.00
#
_symmetry.space_group_name_H-M   'P 1'
#
loop_
_entity.id
_entity.type
_entity.pdbx_description
1 polymer ?
#
loop_
_entity_poly.entity_id
_entity_poly.type
_entity_poly.pdbx_seq_one_letter_code
_entity_poly.pdbx_strand_id
1 'polypeptide(L)'
;MQLNFTAPYDSHQIDQENSPPRKRSRIDHDLLKKGEAGLLSTNTRSSLNKSKLPRSGSRVIKPRPLHASEANRQHEIMYLLYDALRKKGEQAWAKISHIIKEHVPDPAVALGEADLDPPEEAQATIVDLTSLLKWTTEDVNLDVLTPVFLVRGEYTELDKFLESNSDHALLLGQPGIGKTIYLTYCLLRRLTAGLPTIFAKNSDIRYIFLDWGIYWIPSNSFRMSEDPPFTNRLDNTLVLFDFNEEQSTPERFLHWKILASSSPQSERYKEWVKHRGAEYWVNENMVMGRDLFGSGNCYQQNLIKRIV
;
A
#
# COMPACT_ATOMS: atom_id res chain seq x y z
N MET A 1 -9.30 -16.37 -54.36
CA MET A 1 -8.35 -16.80 -53.32
C MET A 1 -8.97 -16.45 -51.97
N GLN A 2 -9.55 -17.43 -51.29
CA GLN A 2 -10.09 -17.30 -49.93
C GLN A 2 -9.17 -18.11 -49.02
N LEU A 3 -8.59 -17.47 -48.01
CA LEU A 3 -7.73 -18.13 -47.03
C LEU A 3 -8.55 -18.40 -45.76
N ASN A 4 -8.83 -19.69 -45.53
CA ASN A 4 -9.39 -20.19 -44.27
C ASN A 4 -8.24 -20.35 -43.26
N PHE A 5 -8.34 -19.69 -42.11
CA PHE A 5 -7.49 -19.96 -40.95
C PHE A 5 -8.28 -20.82 -39.95
N THR A 6 -7.91 -22.09 -39.86
CA THR A 6 -8.25 -22.99 -38.75
C THR A 6 -7.14 -22.92 -37.71
N ALA A 7 -7.48 -22.55 -36.47
CA ALA A 7 -6.62 -22.70 -35.30
C ALA A 7 -6.94 -24.03 -34.58
N PRO A 8 -5.94 -24.77 -34.06
CA PRO A 8 -6.20 -25.92 -33.21
C PRO A 8 -6.40 -25.45 -31.75
N TYR A 9 -7.56 -25.79 -31.19
CA TYR A 9 -7.86 -25.71 -29.77
C TYR A 9 -7.29 -26.96 -29.09
N ASP A 10 -6.32 -26.79 -28.20
CA ASP A 10 -5.82 -27.86 -27.34
C ASP A 10 -6.51 -27.75 -25.98
N SER A 11 -7.28 -28.77 -25.62
CA SER A 11 -8.14 -28.78 -24.43
C SER A 11 -7.57 -29.74 -23.40
N HIS A 12 -6.73 -29.20 -22.51
CA HIS A 12 -6.38 -29.90 -21.27
C HIS A 12 -7.51 -29.71 -20.25
N GLN A 13 -8.33 -30.75 -20.11
CA GLN A 13 -9.16 -30.98 -18.94
C GLN A 13 -8.24 -31.13 -17.71
N ILE A 14 -8.41 -30.24 -16.73
CA ILE A 14 -7.90 -30.44 -15.38
C ILE A 14 -9.11 -30.81 -14.52
N ASP A 15 -9.04 -32.01 -13.97
CA ASP A 15 -10.02 -32.60 -13.08
C ASP A 15 -10.28 -31.72 -11.86
N GLN A 16 -11.56 -31.45 -11.61
CA GLN A 16 -12.07 -30.91 -10.36
C GLN A 16 -12.00 -32.00 -9.30
N GLU A 17 -10.95 -31.99 -8.48
CA GLU A 17 -10.88 -32.84 -7.30
C GLU A 17 -11.45 -32.12 -6.07
N ASN A 18 -12.50 -32.74 -5.54
CA ASN A 18 -13.26 -32.36 -4.37
C ASN A 18 -12.38 -32.12 -3.13
N SER A 19 -12.18 -30.85 -2.75
CA SER A 19 -11.66 -30.52 -1.42
C SER A 19 -12.79 -30.48 -0.38
N PRO A 20 -12.72 -31.28 0.70
CA PRO A 20 -13.76 -31.33 1.72
C PRO A 20 -13.72 -30.07 2.62
N PRO A 21 -14.85 -29.73 3.29
CA PRO A 21 -14.94 -28.55 4.13
C PRO A 21 -14.01 -28.68 5.35
N ARG A 22 -13.08 -27.72 5.49
CA ARG A 22 -12.24 -27.59 6.69
C ARG A 22 -13.12 -27.37 7.93
N LYS A 23 -13.24 -28.41 8.75
CA LYS A 23 -13.83 -28.34 10.09
C LYS A 23 -12.98 -27.42 10.96
N ARG A 24 -13.60 -26.35 11.48
CA ARG A 24 -13.02 -25.50 12.53
C ARG A 24 -12.89 -26.32 13.81
N SER A 25 -11.67 -26.64 14.22
CA SER A 25 -11.40 -27.16 15.56
C SER A 25 -11.47 -26.01 16.56
N ARG A 26 -12.47 -26.06 17.44
CA ARG A 26 -12.48 -25.32 18.71
C ARG A 26 -11.32 -25.87 19.56
N ILE A 27 -10.36 -25.02 19.87
CA ILE A 27 -9.36 -25.31 20.89
C ILE A 27 -9.88 -24.64 22.16
N ASP A 28 -10.38 -25.46 23.09
CA ASP A 28 -10.65 -25.05 24.46
C ASP A 28 -9.32 -25.03 25.22
N HIS A 29 -8.94 -23.86 25.72
CA HIS A 29 -7.83 -23.71 26.66
C HIS A 29 -8.41 -23.47 28.06
N ASP A 30 -8.63 -24.57 28.77
CA ASP A 30 -8.57 -24.62 30.23
C ASP A 30 -7.10 -24.81 30.62
N LEU A 31 -6.53 -23.94 31.44
CA LEU A 31 -5.40 -24.29 32.32
C LEU A 31 -5.19 -23.22 33.43
N LEU A 32 -5.70 -23.60 34.60
CA LEU A 32 -5.15 -23.49 35.96
C LEU A 32 -4.39 -22.24 36.46
N LYS A 33 -4.97 -21.74 37.56
CA LYS A 33 -4.37 -21.03 38.70
C LYS A 33 -3.22 -21.81 39.40
N LYS A 34 -2.22 -21.07 39.89
CA LYS A 34 -1.44 -21.20 41.16
C LYS A 34 -0.42 -20.04 41.12
N GLY A 35 -0.15 -19.21 42.13
CA GLY A 35 -0.04 -19.33 43.59
C GLY A 35 1.27 -18.59 43.95
N GLU A 36 1.19 -17.36 44.48
CA GLU A 36 1.52 -16.96 45.85
C GLU A 36 3.02 -16.76 46.23
N ALA A 37 3.24 -15.59 46.85
CA ALA A 37 4.18 -15.22 47.93
C ALA A 37 5.69 -15.04 47.67
N GLY A 38 6.18 -13.86 48.05
CA GLY A 38 7.60 -13.55 48.24
C GLY A 38 7.84 -12.10 48.69
N LEU A 39 7.70 -11.85 50.00
CA LEU A 39 8.11 -10.61 50.68
C LEU A 39 9.63 -10.42 50.61
N LEU A 40 10.11 -9.17 50.43
CA LEU A 40 11.16 -8.58 51.26
C LEU A 40 11.31 -7.07 51.02
N SER A 41 11.37 -6.38 52.15
CA SER A 41 11.55 -4.96 52.42
C SER A 41 13.00 -4.51 52.20
N THR A 42 13.22 -3.28 51.71
CA THR A 42 14.03 -2.27 52.42
C THR A 42 13.69 -0.84 51.97
N ASN A 43 13.68 0.05 52.97
CA ASN A 43 13.36 1.46 52.88
C ASN A 43 14.55 2.29 52.38
N THR A 44 14.31 3.22 51.45
CA THR A 44 15.14 4.43 51.31
C THR A 44 14.24 5.66 51.17
N ARG A 45 14.23 6.46 52.23
CA ARG A 45 13.44 7.68 52.41
C ARG A 45 14.17 8.84 51.70
N SER A 46 13.69 9.23 50.52
CA SER A 46 14.11 10.47 49.86
C SER A 46 12.91 11.41 49.77
N SER A 47 13.08 12.58 50.40
CA SER A 47 12.14 13.69 50.44
C SER A 47 12.12 14.38 49.08
N LEU A 48 11.05 14.16 48.30
CA LEU A 48 10.82 14.84 47.03
C LEU A 48 9.46 15.56 47.05
N ASN A 49 9.53 16.86 46.76
CA ASN A 49 8.41 17.80 46.73
C ASN A 49 7.26 17.28 45.85
N LYS A 50 6.08 17.09 46.45
CA LYS A 50 4.83 16.72 45.77
C LYS A 50 4.26 17.93 45.02
N SER A 51 4.67 18.13 43.77
CA SER A 51 3.78 18.74 42.79
C SER A 51 2.80 17.67 42.31
N LYS A 52 1.50 17.92 42.47
CA LYS A 52 0.42 17.07 41.96
C LYS A 52 0.46 17.11 40.43
N LEU A 53 1.20 16.18 39.82
CA LEU A 53 1.02 15.88 38.40
C LEU A 53 -0.35 15.20 38.20
N PRO A 54 -1.14 15.62 37.20
CA PRO A 54 -2.38 14.95 36.87
C PRO A 54 -2.06 13.50 36.49
N ARG A 55 -2.70 12.54 37.15
CA ARG A 55 -2.69 11.13 36.75
C ARG A 55 -3.34 11.05 35.36
N SER A 56 -2.51 11.10 34.31
CA SER A 56 -2.90 10.76 32.95
C SER A 56 -3.15 9.25 32.93
N GLY A 57 -4.39 8.88 33.22
CA GLY A 57 -4.86 7.52 33.00
C GLY A 57 -4.84 7.25 31.51
N SER A 58 -3.78 6.61 31.03
CA SER A 58 -3.65 6.19 29.63
C SER A 58 -4.77 5.17 29.36
N ARG A 59 -5.88 5.63 28.78
CA ARG A 59 -6.93 4.74 28.31
C ARG A 59 -6.34 3.93 27.16
N VAL A 60 -6.26 2.62 27.34
CA VAL A 60 -5.96 1.69 26.26
C VAL A 60 -7.11 1.77 25.26
N ILE A 61 -6.88 2.38 24.12
CA ILE A 61 -7.87 2.45 23.04
C ILE A 61 -7.77 1.15 22.26
N LYS A 62 -8.84 0.36 22.28
CA LYS A 62 -8.92 -0.91 21.54
C LYS A 62 -9.14 -0.63 20.05
N PRO A 63 -8.49 -1.39 19.15
CA PRO A 63 -8.78 -1.34 17.72
C PRO A 63 -10.26 -1.60 17.47
N ARG A 64 -10.89 -0.74 16.66
CA ARG A 64 -12.31 -0.79 16.38
C ARG A 64 -12.53 -1.24 14.94
N PRO A 65 -13.37 -2.25 14.67
CA PRO A 65 -13.81 -2.55 13.32
C PRO A 65 -14.49 -1.31 12.75
N LEU A 66 -14.08 -0.89 11.55
CA LEU A 66 -14.78 0.22 10.88
C LEU A 66 -16.14 -0.28 10.42
N HIS A 67 -17.17 0.48 10.76
CA HIS A 67 -18.50 0.30 10.19
C HIS A 67 -18.81 1.44 9.23
N ALA A 68 -19.55 1.16 8.16
CA ALA A 68 -19.96 2.16 7.17
C ALA A 68 -20.73 3.37 7.77
N SER A 69 -21.26 3.23 8.99
CA SER A 69 -22.01 4.29 9.69
C SER A 69 -21.16 5.20 10.59
N GLU A 70 -19.82 5.09 10.58
CA GLU A 70 -18.96 5.93 11.43
C GLU A 70 -18.67 7.32 10.83
N ALA A 71 -18.60 8.33 11.70
CA ALA A 71 -18.85 9.76 11.43
C ALA A 71 -17.83 10.54 10.55
N ASN A 72 -16.83 9.88 9.94
CA ASN A 72 -15.90 10.56 9.04
C ASN A 72 -15.93 9.88 7.66
N ARG A 73 -16.29 10.67 6.64
CA ARG A 73 -16.38 10.28 5.22
C ARG A 73 -15.13 9.54 4.73
N GLN A 74 -13.95 9.89 5.24
CA GLN A 74 -12.71 9.20 4.90
C GLN A 74 -12.72 7.71 5.29
N HIS A 75 -13.26 7.35 6.45
CA HIS A 75 -13.37 5.95 6.88
C HIS A 75 -14.39 5.18 6.04
N GLU A 76 -15.50 5.84 5.69
CA GLU A 76 -16.50 5.29 4.78
C GLU A 76 -15.88 4.97 3.41
N ILE A 77 -15.11 5.88 2.83
CA ILE A 77 -14.40 5.66 1.55
C ILE A 77 -13.49 4.44 1.64
N MET A 78 -12.70 4.30 2.71
CA MET A 78 -11.78 3.17 2.87
C MET A 78 -12.51 1.84 3.08
N TYR A 79 -13.63 1.86 3.80
CA TYR A 79 -14.51 0.70 3.93
C TYR A 79 -15.13 0.29 2.59
N LEU A 80 -15.68 1.24 1.83
CA LEU A 80 -16.27 1.00 0.52
C LEU A 80 -15.23 0.47 -0.48
N LEU A 81 -14.01 1.01 -0.44
CA LEU A 81 -12.89 0.51 -1.24
C LEU A 81 -12.57 -0.95 -0.91
N TYR A 82 -12.41 -1.25 0.38
CA TYR A 82 -12.16 -2.62 0.84
C TYR A 82 -13.29 -3.55 0.38
N ASP A 83 -14.55 -3.19 0.63
CA ASP A 83 -15.71 -4.03 0.30
C ASP A 83 -15.81 -4.29 -1.21
N ALA A 84 -15.62 -3.25 -2.02
CA ALA A 84 -15.75 -3.32 -3.46
C ALA A 84 -14.63 -4.16 -4.11
N LEU A 85 -13.37 -3.95 -3.69
CA LEU A 85 -12.23 -4.70 -4.22
C LEU A 85 -12.20 -6.13 -3.69
N ARG A 86 -12.46 -6.33 -2.39
CA ARG A 86 -12.35 -7.65 -1.77
C ARG A 86 -13.45 -8.60 -2.21
N LYS A 87 -14.70 -8.12 -2.34
CA LYS A 87 -15.83 -8.99 -2.76
C LYS A 87 -15.77 -9.40 -4.21
N LYS A 88 -15.23 -8.54 -5.08
CA LYS A 88 -15.26 -8.73 -6.54
C LYS A 88 -13.91 -9.15 -7.11
N GLY A 89 -12.81 -8.96 -6.36
CA GLY A 89 -11.45 -9.32 -6.78
C GLY A 89 -11.13 -8.77 -8.17
N GLU A 90 -10.62 -9.64 -9.03
CA GLU A 90 -10.24 -9.33 -10.42
C GLU A 90 -11.37 -8.68 -11.24
N GLN A 91 -12.65 -8.98 -10.95
CA GLN A 91 -13.77 -8.33 -11.63
C GLN A 91 -13.88 -6.84 -11.29
N ALA A 92 -13.56 -6.45 -10.05
CA ALA A 92 -13.48 -5.04 -9.70
C ALA A 92 -12.29 -4.36 -10.36
N TRP A 93 -11.13 -5.03 -10.41
CA TRP A 93 -9.96 -4.51 -11.12
C TRP A 93 -10.27 -4.23 -12.59
N ALA A 94 -10.80 -5.22 -13.31
CA ALA A 94 -11.19 -5.07 -14.71
C ALA A 94 -12.23 -3.95 -14.96
N LYS A 95 -13.07 -3.65 -13.96
CA LYS A 95 -14.04 -2.55 -14.04
C LYS A 95 -13.37 -1.17 -13.92
N ILE A 96 -12.34 -1.04 -13.08
CA ILE A 96 -11.68 0.24 -12.81
C ILE A 96 -10.44 0.47 -13.68
N SER A 97 -9.87 -0.57 -14.29
CA SER A 97 -8.69 -0.46 -15.16
C SER A 97 -9.13 -0.36 -16.63
N HIS A 98 -8.70 0.70 -17.31
CA HIS A 98 -8.98 0.95 -18.71
C HIS A 98 -7.67 1.07 -19.49
N ILE A 99 -7.52 0.27 -20.55
CA ILE A 99 -6.40 0.41 -21.48
C ILE A 99 -6.77 1.48 -22.49
N ILE A 100 -5.93 2.50 -22.59
CA ILE A 100 -6.02 3.57 -23.58
C ILE A 100 -4.84 3.40 -24.53
N LYS A 101 -5.14 3.45 -25.82
CA LYS A 101 -4.14 3.53 -26.87
C LYS A 101 -3.87 5.00 -27.11
N GLU A 102 -2.70 5.46 -26.70
CA GLU A 102 -2.30 6.84 -26.92
C GLU A 102 -1.31 6.88 -28.08
N HIS A 103 -1.66 7.67 -29.09
CA HIS A 103 -0.73 7.95 -30.17
C HIS A 103 0.29 8.96 -29.65
N VAL A 104 1.46 8.49 -29.23
CA VAL A 104 2.57 9.36 -28.87
C VAL A 104 3.07 10.00 -30.17
N PRO A 105 2.95 11.33 -30.35
CA PRO A 105 3.48 11.98 -31.54
C PRO A 105 5.00 11.76 -31.56
N ASP A 106 5.51 11.10 -32.60
CA ASP A 106 6.93 10.92 -32.75
C ASP A 106 7.59 12.29 -32.92
N PRO A 107 8.49 12.72 -32.01
CA PRO A 107 9.19 13.98 -32.15
C PRO A 107 10.02 14.06 -33.45
N ALA A 108 10.40 12.93 -34.04
CA ALA A 108 11.13 12.88 -35.30
C ALA A 108 10.23 13.19 -36.51
N VAL A 109 8.93 12.90 -36.45
CA VAL A 109 7.96 13.25 -37.51
C VAL A 109 7.85 14.77 -37.68
N ALA A 110 8.14 15.56 -36.64
CA ALA A 110 8.24 17.02 -36.75
C ALA A 110 9.40 17.50 -37.62
N LEU A 111 10.41 16.65 -37.89
CA LEU A 111 11.62 16.99 -38.65
C LEU A 111 11.59 16.53 -40.12
N GLY A 112 10.50 15.91 -40.58
CA GLY A 112 10.29 15.62 -42.00
C GLY A 112 11.10 14.47 -42.58
N GLU A 113 11.60 13.55 -41.74
CA GLU A 113 12.20 12.30 -42.23
C GLU A 113 11.10 11.34 -42.68
N ALA A 114 10.99 11.15 -44.00
CA ALA A 114 10.00 10.31 -44.65
C ALA A 114 10.60 8.92 -44.94
N ASP A 115 10.52 8.00 -43.97
CA ASP A 115 10.47 6.53 -44.15
C ASP A 115 10.69 5.81 -42.81
N LEU A 116 9.78 6.02 -41.85
CA LEU A 116 9.79 5.28 -40.58
C LEU A 116 8.58 4.36 -40.47
N ASP A 117 8.83 3.17 -39.91
CA ASP A 117 7.81 2.16 -39.58
C ASP A 117 6.61 2.82 -38.86
N PRO A 118 5.39 2.31 -39.07
CA PRO A 118 4.21 2.85 -38.42
C PRO A 118 4.44 2.95 -36.91
N PRO A 119 4.15 4.11 -36.29
CA PRO A 119 4.50 4.38 -34.90
C PRO A 119 3.91 3.31 -33.99
N GLU A 120 4.74 2.76 -33.11
CA GLU A 120 4.32 1.76 -32.13
C GLU A 120 3.27 2.41 -31.19
N GLU A 121 2.02 1.92 -31.23
CA GLU A 121 0.96 2.44 -30.36
C GLU A 121 1.30 2.13 -28.90
N ALA A 122 1.63 3.17 -28.12
CA ALA A 122 1.84 3.03 -26.70
C ALA A 122 0.51 2.70 -26.00
N GLN A 123 0.50 1.62 -25.21
CA GLN A 123 -0.64 1.26 -24.38
C GLN A 123 -0.44 1.78 -22.96
N ALA A 124 -1.40 2.56 -22.49
CA ALA A 124 -1.40 3.17 -21.18
C ALA A 124 -2.60 2.64 -20.38
N THR A 125 -2.41 2.24 -19.12
CA THR A 125 -3.53 1.77 -18.28
C THR A 125 -3.94 2.88 -17.33
N ILE A 126 -5.19 3.34 -17.40
CA ILE A 126 -5.79 4.27 -16.44
C ILE A 126 -6.58 3.48 -15.41
N VAL A 127 -6.42 3.81 -14.14
CA VAL A 127 -7.29 3.32 -13.05
C VAL A 127 -8.22 4.43 -12.62
N ASP A 128 -9.54 4.18 -12.67
CA ASP A 128 -10.61 5.10 -12.29
C ASP A 128 -11.46 4.55 -11.13
N LEU A 129 -11.23 5.08 -9.94
CA LEU A 129 -11.95 4.75 -8.71
C LEU A 129 -13.32 5.43 -8.59
N THR A 130 -13.61 6.45 -9.41
CA THR A 130 -14.85 7.23 -9.29
C THR A 130 -16.08 6.36 -9.54
N SER A 131 -15.99 5.45 -10.52
CA SER A 131 -17.04 4.51 -10.89
C SER A 131 -17.31 3.42 -9.84
N LEU A 132 -16.33 3.16 -8.98
CA LEU A 132 -16.40 2.15 -7.93
C LEU A 132 -17.06 2.71 -6.67
N LEU A 133 -16.66 3.92 -6.30
CA LEU A 133 -16.97 4.52 -5.00
C LEU A 133 -18.07 5.59 -5.06
N LYS A 134 -18.56 5.92 -6.26
CA LYS A 134 -19.53 7.01 -6.49
C LYS A 134 -19.05 8.32 -5.86
N TRP A 135 -17.79 8.66 -6.12
CA TRP A 135 -17.17 9.85 -5.53
C TRP A 135 -17.94 11.12 -5.84
N THR A 136 -18.08 11.94 -4.82
CA THR A 136 -18.55 13.32 -4.95
C THR A 136 -17.35 14.26 -5.12
N THR A 137 -17.60 15.50 -5.51
CA THR A 137 -16.57 16.55 -5.53
C THR A 137 -16.01 16.84 -4.14
N GLU A 138 -16.79 16.62 -3.09
CA GLU A 138 -16.34 16.77 -1.69
C GLU A 138 -15.32 15.69 -1.30
N ASP A 139 -15.46 14.48 -1.84
CA ASP A 139 -14.56 13.35 -1.55
C ASP A 139 -13.15 13.59 -2.07
N VAL A 140 -13.00 14.31 -3.18
CA VAL A 140 -11.71 14.66 -3.77
C VAL A 140 -10.88 15.53 -2.81
N ASN A 141 -11.53 16.36 -2.00
CA ASN A 141 -10.85 17.26 -1.05
C ASN A 141 -10.34 16.55 0.21
N LEU A 142 -10.77 15.31 0.46
CA LEU A 142 -10.29 14.52 1.60
C LEU A 142 -8.87 13.99 1.39
N ASP A 143 -8.34 14.11 0.16
CA ASP A 143 -6.99 13.72 -0.24
C ASP A 143 -6.69 12.23 0.06
N VAL A 144 -7.69 11.40 0.35
CA VAL A 144 -7.48 10.03 0.89
C VAL A 144 -6.75 9.16 -0.13
N LEU A 145 -7.19 9.23 -1.38
CA LEU A 145 -6.70 8.50 -2.54
C LEU A 145 -6.85 9.38 -3.77
N THR A 146 -6.10 9.08 -4.82
CA THR A 146 -6.26 9.74 -6.11
C THR A 146 -7.35 9.03 -6.93
N PRO A 147 -8.37 9.76 -7.46
CA PRO A 147 -9.54 9.17 -8.12
C PRO A 147 -9.17 8.42 -9.38
N VAL A 148 -8.40 9.11 -10.22
CA VAL A 148 -8.01 8.65 -11.54
C VAL A 148 -6.51 8.83 -11.63
N PHE A 149 -5.80 7.78 -12.00
CA PHE A 149 -4.37 7.85 -12.21
C PHE A 149 -3.89 6.88 -13.29
N LEU A 150 -2.75 7.24 -13.89
CA LEU A 150 -2.09 6.40 -14.88
C LEU A 150 -1.18 5.37 -14.20
N VAL A 151 -1.35 4.11 -14.56
CA VAL A 151 -0.42 3.01 -14.23
C VAL A 151 0.71 3.08 -15.23
N ARG A 152 1.91 3.29 -14.69
CA ARG A 152 3.13 3.37 -15.50
C ARG A 152 3.86 2.03 -15.53
N GLY A 153 4.68 1.81 -16.54
CA GLY A 153 5.46 0.56 -16.68
C GLY A 153 6.33 0.28 -15.46
N GLU A 154 6.90 1.31 -14.85
CA GLU A 154 7.78 1.21 -13.67
C GLU A 154 7.05 0.63 -12.44
N TYR A 155 5.72 0.71 -12.39
CA TYR A 155 4.95 0.10 -11.30
C TYR A 155 5.02 -1.42 -11.34
N THR A 156 5.03 -2.00 -12.54
CA THR A 156 5.16 -3.45 -12.72
C THR A 156 6.55 -3.93 -12.36
N GLU A 157 7.58 -3.13 -12.68
CA GLU A 157 8.96 -3.42 -12.28
C GLU A 157 9.13 -3.36 -10.77
N LEU A 158 8.52 -2.36 -10.12
CA LEU A 158 8.55 -2.21 -8.68
C LEU A 158 7.77 -3.33 -7.97
N ASP A 159 6.65 -3.79 -8.52
CA ASP A 159 5.93 -4.98 -8.02
C ASP A 159 6.84 -6.22 -8.04
N LYS A 160 7.53 -6.47 -9.17
CA LYS A 160 8.51 -7.58 -9.28
C LYS A 160 9.65 -7.45 -8.27
N PHE A 161 10.18 -6.24 -8.10
CA PHE A 161 11.22 -5.96 -7.10
C PHE A 161 10.71 -6.33 -5.70
N LEU A 162 9.51 -5.89 -5.34
CA LEU A 162 8.90 -6.21 -4.05
C LEU A 162 8.61 -7.70 -3.88
N GLU A 163 8.20 -8.41 -4.91
CA GLU A 163 7.98 -9.86 -4.83
C GLU A 163 9.29 -10.65 -4.63
N SER A 164 10.36 -10.19 -5.29
CA SER A 164 11.68 -10.84 -5.23
C SER A 164 12.46 -10.57 -3.94
N ASN A 165 12.03 -9.58 -3.15
CA ASN A 165 12.78 -9.09 -2.00
C ASN A 165 12.00 -9.30 -0.69
N SER A 166 12.61 -9.86 0.35
CA SER A 166 11.98 -9.98 1.68
C SER A 166 12.13 -8.72 2.53
N ASP A 167 13.09 -7.86 2.18
CA ASP A 167 13.52 -6.74 3.01
C ASP A 167 12.61 -5.52 2.85
N HIS A 168 12.84 -4.53 3.70
CA HIS A 168 12.16 -3.25 3.58
C HIS A 168 12.58 -2.57 2.28
N ALA A 169 11.66 -1.84 1.65
CA ALA A 169 11.91 -1.11 0.42
C ALA A 169 11.68 0.39 0.64
N LEU A 170 12.57 1.22 0.11
CA LEU A 170 12.47 2.67 0.12
C LEU A 170 12.37 3.20 -1.32
N LEU A 171 11.19 3.68 -1.68
CA LEU A 171 10.91 4.35 -2.93
C LEU A 171 11.33 5.83 -2.85
N LEU A 172 12.40 6.19 -3.53
CA LEU A 172 12.92 7.56 -3.64
C LEU A 172 12.56 8.19 -4.98
N GLY A 173 12.34 9.50 -4.96
CA GLY A 173 12.12 10.28 -6.19
C GLY A 173 11.67 11.70 -5.87
N GLN A 174 11.72 12.57 -6.88
CA GLN A 174 11.38 13.98 -6.71
C GLN A 174 9.92 14.18 -6.24
N PRO A 175 9.58 15.29 -5.58
CA PRO A 175 8.20 15.63 -5.27
C PRO A 175 7.30 15.63 -6.53
N GLY A 176 6.06 15.18 -6.39
CA GLY A 176 5.09 15.13 -7.49
C GLY A 176 5.26 13.94 -8.45
N ILE A 177 6.39 13.21 -8.39
CA ILE A 177 6.77 12.21 -9.38
C ILE A 177 5.82 10.98 -9.46
N GLY A 178 4.91 10.80 -8.49
CA GLY A 178 3.95 9.70 -8.48
C GLY A 178 4.21 8.61 -7.43
N LYS A 179 5.08 8.83 -6.44
CA LYS A 179 5.34 7.84 -5.37
C LYS A 179 4.09 7.51 -4.54
N THR A 180 3.34 8.53 -4.12
CA THR A 180 2.08 8.35 -3.38
C THR A 180 1.01 7.68 -4.26
N ILE A 181 1.04 7.92 -5.58
CA ILE A 181 0.22 7.20 -6.56
C ILE A 181 0.62 5.72 -6.60
N TYR A 182 1.91 5.40 -6.61
CA TYR A 182 2.36 4.01 -6.54
C TYR A 182 1.90 3.32 -5.25
N LEU A 183 1.99 3.98 -4.09
CA LEU A 183 1.45 3.41 -2.84
C LEU A 183 -0.05 3.10 -2.95
N THR A 184 -0.83 4.00 -3.58
CA THR A 184 -2.25 3.78 -3.86
C THR A 184 -2.46 2.59 -4.79
N TYR A 185 -1.74 2.53 -5.92
CA TYR A 185 -1.77 1.42 -6.85
C TYR A 185 -1.43 0.08 -6.16
N CYS A 186 -0.36 0.05 -5.36
CA CYS A 186 0.05 -1.13 -4.59
C CYS A 186 -1.04 -1.56 -3.61
N LEU A 187 -1.68 -0.61 -2.91
CA LEU A 187 -2.83 -0.89 -2.06
C LEU A 187 -3.95 -1.59 -2.84
N LEU A 188 -4.37 -1.04 -3.99
CA LEU A 188 -5.46 -1.63 -4.79
C LEU A 188 -5.13 -3.06 -5.25
N ARG A 189 -3.92 -3.29 -5.77
CA ARG A 189 -3.48 -4.62 -6.21
C ARG A 189 -3.52 -5.63 -5.06
N ARG A 190 -3.03 -5.22 -3.88
CA ARG A 190 -3.04 -6.10 -2.69
C ARG A 190 -4.44 -6.38 -2.16
N LEU A 191 -5.33 -5.39 -2.16
CA LEU A 191 -6.73 -5.60 -1.76
C LEU A 191 -7.48 -6.53 -2.72
N THR A 192 -7.22 -6.38 -4.02
CA THR A 192 -7.77 -7.26 -5.08
C THR A 192 -7.30 -8.70 -4.89
N ALA A 193 -6.01 -8.89 -4.60
CA ALA A 193 -5.42 -10.20 -4.29
C ALA A 193 -5.76 -10.73 -2.89
N GLY A 194 -6.47 -9.94 -2.09
CA GLY A 194 -6.84 -10.31 -0.73
C GLY A 194 -5.67 -10.44 0.25
N LEU A 195 -4.58 -9.70 0.04
CA LEU A 195 -3.39 -9.77 0.87
C LEU A 195 -3.47 -8.80 2.07
N PRO A 196 -3.00 -9.21 3.27
CA PRO A 196 -2.99 -8.35 4.43
C PRO A 196 -2.11 -7.12 4.19
N THR A 197 -2.65 -5.94 4.46
CA THR A 197 -2.00 -4.68 4.10
C THR A 197 -2.26 -3.64 5.17
N ILE A 198 -1.22 -2.90 5.56
CA ILE A 198 -1.34 -1.74 6.45
C ILE A 198 -1.08 -0.49 5.61
N PHE A 199 -2.04 0.42 5.56
CA PHE A 199 -1.89 1.70 4.87
C PHE A 199 -1.77 2.82 5.89
N ALA A 200 -0.58 3.40 5.99
CA ALA A 200 -0.25 4.48 6.91
C ALA A 200 -0.06 5.77 6.12
N LYS A 201 -1.15 6.49 5.87
CA LYS A 201 -1.16 7.71 5.06
C LYS A 201 -0.52 8.90 5.78
N ASN A 202 -0.91 9.11 7.04
CA ASN A 202 -0.40 10.19 7.88
C ASN A 202 -0.29 9.72 9.34
N SER A 203 0.29 10.56 10.20
CA SER A 203 0.68 10.17 11.56
C SER A 203 -0.50 9.60 12.35
N ASP A 204 -1.68 10.16 12.13
CA ASP A 204 -2.95 9.94 12.83
C ASP A 204 -3.83 8.82 12.26
N ILE A 205 -3.72 8.56 10.96
CA ILE A 205 -4.67 7.71 10.26
C ILE A 205 -3.95 6.51 9.64
N ARG A 206 -4.29 5.34 10.17
CA ARG A 206 -3.78 4.04 9.73
C ARG A 206 -4.94 3.10 9.53
N TYR A 207 -4.91 2.37 8.42
CA TYR A 207 -5.86 1.32 8.10
C TYR A 207 -5.14 -0.02 8.05
N ILE A 208 -5.74 -1.03 8.68
CA ILE A 208 -5.31 -2.41 8.54
C ILE A 208 -6.39 -3.15 7.78
N PHE A 209 -6.01 -3.71 6.64
CA PHE A 209 -6.85 -4.53 5.79
C PHE A 209 -6.47 -5.99 5.99
N LEU A 210 -7.44 -6.78 6.42
CA LEU A 210 -7.30 -8.19 6.75
C LEU A 210 -8.42 -8.97 6.06
N ASP A 211 -8.32 -10.30 6.02
CA ASP A 211 -9.33 -11.14 5.36
C ASP A 211 -10.73 -11.01 5.97
N TRP A 212 -10.81 -10.73 7.26
CA TRP A 212 -12.07 -10.57 7.98
C TRP A 212 -12.62 -9.13 7.99
N GLY A 213 -11.90 -8.15 7.42
CA GLY A 213 -12.35 -6.76 7.43
C GLY A 213 -11.25 -5.70 7.50
N ILE A 214 -11.69 -4.46 7.61
CA ILE A 214 -10.85 -3.27 7.74
C ILE A 214 -10.96 -2.67 9.14
N TYR A 215 -9.82 -2.26 9.69
CA TYR A 215 -9.69 -1.64 11.01
C TYR A 215 -9.01 -0.29 10.88
N TRP A 216 -9.52 0.70 11.61
CA TRP A 216 -8.85 1.98 11.79
C TRP A 216 -8.13 2.00 13.12
N ILE A 217 -6.90 2.52 13.11
CA ILE A 217 -6.08 2.68 14.31
C ILE A 217 -5.65 4.14 14.45
N PRO A 218 -6.13 4.84 15.50
CA PRO A 218 -5.64 6.18 15.83
C PRO A 218 -4.15 6.18 16.19
N SER A 219 -3.42 7.26 15.88
CA SER A 219 -1.99 7.43 16.21
C SER A 219 -1.64 7.08 17.66
N ASN A 220 -2.42 7.59 18.62
CA ASN A 220 -2.16 7.40 20.05
C ASN A 220 -2.43 5.98 20.55
N SER A 221 -3.11 5.15 19.75
CA SER A 221 -3.56 3.81 20.10
C SER A 221 -2.58 2.72 19.67
N PHE A 222 -1.51 3.11 18.97
CA PHE A 222 -0.51 2.19 18.43
C PHE A 222 0.51 1.75 19.50
N ARG A 223 0.02 1.20 20.61
CA ARG A 223 0.80 0.33 21.49
C ARG A 223 0.38 -1.09 21.16
N MET A 224 1.01 -1.69 20.15
CA MET A 224 0.79 -3.09 19.76
C MET A 224 1.42 -4.04 20.78
N SER A 225 1.21 -3.79 22.07
CA SER A 225 1.56 -4.75 23.12
C SER A 225 0.33 -5.60 23.40
N GLU A 226 0.42 -6.85 22.94
CA GLU A 226 -0.15 -8.05 23.57
C GLU A 226 -1.52 -8.58 23.10
N ASP A 227 -2.41 -7.78 22.49
CA ASP A 227 -3.74 -8.28 22.11
C ASP A 227 -3.89 -8.67 20.61
N PRO A 228 -4.30 -9.91 20.29
CA PRO A 228 -4.74 -10.31 18.95
C PRO A 228 -5.93 -9.46 18.45
N PRO A 229 -6.11 -9.30 17.13
CA PRO A 229 -5.44 -10.02 16.05
C PRO A 229 -4.04 -9.52 15.63
N PHE A 230 -3.51 -8.50 16.29
CA PHE A 230 -2.39 -7.73 15.74
C PHE A 230 -1.00 -8.20 16.16
N THR A 231 -0.93 -9.18 17.05
CA THR A 231 0.32 -9.77 17.57
C THR A 231 0.85 -10.91 16.71
N ASN A 232 -0.02 -11.62 15.99
CA ASN A 232 0.42 -12.63 15.04
C ASN A 232 0.86 -11.91 13.76
N ARG A 233 2.17 -12.00 13.46
CA ARG A 233 2.68 -11.61 12.14
C ARG A 233 1.93 -12.45 11.11
N LEU A 234 0.99 -11.82 10.42
CA LEU A 234 0.38 -12.43 9.26
C LEU A 234 1.45 -12.40 8.17
N ASP A 235 1.81 -13.60 7.69
CA ASP A 235 2.77 -13.74 6.62
C ASP A 235 2.35 -12.87 5.44
N ASN A 236 3.35 -12.32 4.75
CA ASN A 236 3.18 -11.43 3.60
C ASN A 236 2.48 -10.09 3.88
N THR A 237 2.29 -9.68 5.14
CA THR A 237 1.79 -8.33 5.44
C THR A 237 2.78 -7.27 4.97
N LEU A 238 2.30 -6.34 4.15
CA LEU A 238 3.06 -5.19 3.68
C LEU A 238 2.51 -3.90 4.30
N VAL A 239 3.40 -3.09 4.84
CA VAL A 239 3.10 -1.74 5.32
C VAL A 239 3.44 -0.75 4.20
N LEU A 240 2.45 0.00 3.77
CA LEU A 240 2.57 1.08 2.81
C LEU A 240 2.67 2.39 3.61
N PHE A 241 3.82 3.04 3.55
CA PHE A 241 4.16 4.17 4.41
C PHE A 241 4.64 5.37 3.57
N ASP A 242 4.14 6.57 3.84
CA ASP A 242 4.60 7.78 3.14
C ASP A 242 5.41 8.69 4.09
N PHE A 243 6.70 8.85 3.84
CA PHE A 243 7.56 9.78 4.59
C PHE A 243 7.25 11.23 4.19
N ASN A 244 6.24 11.80 4.83
CA ASN A 244 5.89 13.22 4.77
C ASN A 244 6.34 13.96 6.04
N GLU A 245 6.09 15.26 6.09
CA GLU A 245 6.51 16.12 7.23
C GLU A 245 5.81 15.74 8.54
N GLU A 246 4.63 15.14 8.45
CA GLU A 246 3.86 14.68 9.60
C GLU A 246 4.32 13.30 10.10
N GLN A 247 5.05 12.54 9.26
CA GLN A 247 5.45 11.16 9.51
C GLN A 247 6.94 10.94 9.29
N SER A 248 7.72 11.04 10.36
CA SER A 248 9.18 10.91 10.28
C SER A 248 9.72 9.50 10.51
N THR A 249 8.99 8.59 11.19
CA THR A 249 9.51 7.25 11.46
C THR A 249 8.47 6.13 11.35
N PRO A 250 8.80 4.99 10.72
CA PRO A 250 7.96 3.80 10.69
C PRO A 250 8.29 2.84 11.85
N GLU A 251 8.88 3.36 12.94
CA GLU A 251 9.38 2.56 14.09
C GLU A 251 8.32 1.71 14.78
N ARG A 252 7.05 1.95 14.49
CA ARG A 252 5.95 1.16 15.04
C ARG A 252 5.66 -0.11 14.24
N PHE A 253 6.27 -0.26 13.07
CA PHE A 253 5.97 -1.32 12.11
C PHE A 253 7.11 -2.37 11.97
N LEU A 254 7.99 -2.47 12.96
CA LEU A 254 9.26 -3.21 12.89
C LEU A 254 9.13 -4.71 12.62
N HIS A 255 7.93 -5.25 12.73
CA HIS A 255 7.65 -6.67 12.61
C HIS A 255 7.10 -7.06 11.25
N TRP A 256 6.86 -6.09 10.37
CA TRP A 256 6.33 -6.28 9.03
C TRP A 256 7.27 -5.73 7.99
N LYS A 257 7.18 -6.25 6.77
CA LYS A 257 7.82 -5.65 5.61
C LYS A 257 7.22 -4.28 5.36
N ILE A 258 8.06 -3.30 5.05
CA ILE A 258 7.65 -1.90 4.83
C ILE A 258 8.08 -1.51 3.43
N LEU A 259 7.14 -1.01 2.64
CA LEU A 259 7.40 -0.18 1.47
C LEU A 259 7.15 1.26 1.88
N ALA A 260 8.21 2.06 1.92
CA ALA A 260 8.11 3.46 2.26
C ALA A 260 8.40 4.34 1.04
N SER A 261 7.63 5.40 0.82
CA SER A 261 8.00 6.46 -0.13
C SER A 261 8.66 7.63 0.59
N SER A 262 9.70 8.24 0.00
CA SER A 262 10.28 9.47 0.52
C SER A 262 10.80 10.39 -0.58
N SER A 263 10.91 11.68 -0.26
CA SER A 263 11.72 12.59 -1.08
C SER A 263 13.21 12.20 -0.98
N PRO A 264 14.09 12.61 -1.90
CA PRO A 264 15.50 12.23 -1.85
C PRO A 264 16.28 12.86 -0.67
N GLN A 265 15.62 13.62 0.21
CA GLN A 265 16.22 14.25 1.39
C GLN A 265 16.61 13.19 2.42
N SER A 266 17.90 12.89 2.50
CA SER A 266 18.45 11.80 3.32
C SER A 266 18.07 11.89 4.81
N GLU A 267 17.89 13.11 5.33
CA GLU A 267 17.51 13.37 6.72
C GLU A 267 16.20 12.68 7.12
N ARG A 268 15.31 12.41 6.15
CA ARG A 268 14.01 11.78 6.40
C ARG A 268 14.09 10.27 6.62
N TYR A 269 15.08 9.58 6.04
CA TYR A 269 15.08 8.12 5.99
C TYR A 269 16.41 7.48 6.40
N LYS A 270 17.52 8.22 6.46
CA LYS A 270 18.87 7.66 6.67
C LYS A 270 18.98 6.79 7.93
N GLU A 271 18.40 7.23 9.05
CA GLU A 271 18.45 6.47 10.30
C GLU A 271 17.62 5.19 10.19
N TRP A 272 16.45 5.26 9.54
CA TRP A 272 15.62 4.09 9.31
C TRP A 272 16.32 3.06 8.42
N VAL A 273 16.90 3.50 7.30
CA VAL A 273 17.65 2.59 6.40
C VAL A 273 18.83 1.96 7.13
N LYS A 274 19.63 2.77 7.85
CA LYS A 274 20.79 2.29 8.61
C LYS A 274 20.42 1.23 9.64
N HIS A 275 19.31 1.39 10.33
CA HIS A 275 18.87 0.46 11.37
C HIS A 275 18.10 -0.75 10.85
N ARG A 276 17.58 -0.70 9.62
CA ARG A 276 16.65 -1.72 9.09
C ARG A 276 17.12 -2.41 7.83
N GLY A 277 18.20 -1.96 7.19
CA GLY A 277 18.69 -2.55 5.95
C GLY A 277 17.67 -2.43 4.82
N ALA A 278 16.97 -1.30 4.73
CA ALA A 278 16.01 -1.10 3.64
C ALA A 278 16.75 -0.92 2.30
N GLU A 279 16.29 -1.63 1.26
CA GLU A 279 16.82 -1.47 -0.09
C GLU A 279 16.20 -0.26 -0.79
N TYR A 280 17.02 0.43 -1.57
CA TYR A 280 16.60 1.61 -2.32
C TYR A 280 16.01 1.23 -3.67
N TRP A 281 14.90 1.86 -4.00
CA TRP A 281 14.42 1.99 -5.37
C TRP A 281 14.36 3.47 -5.74
N VAL A 282 15.25 3.92 -6.61
CA VAL A 282 15.30 5.32 -7.07
C VAL A 282 14.60 5.41 -8.41
N ASN A 283 13.52 6.19 -8.48
CA ASN A 283 12.84 6.41 -9.75
C ASN A 283 13.41 7.66 -10.44
N GLU A 284 14.47 7.47 -11.23
CA GLU A 284 15.17 8.57 -11.93
C GLU A 284 14.38 9.13 -13.12
N ASN A 285 13.52 8.31 -13.76
CA ASN A 285 12.83 8.66 -15.01
C ASN A 285 11.38 9.10 -14.83
N MET A 286 10.97 9.36 -13.60
CA MET A 286 9.56 9.49 -13.30
C MET A 286 9.01 10.93 -13.46
N VAL A 287 9.70 11.80 -14.21
CA VAL A 287 9.29 13.19 -14.46
C VAL A 287 7.82 13.25 -14.85
N MET A 288 7.00 13.91 -14.02
CA MET A 288 5.61 14.20 -14.36
C MET A 288 5.62 15.05 -15.62
N GLY A 289 5.14 14.49 -16.73
CA GLY A 289 4.59 15.27 -17.82
C GLY A 289 3.41 16.08 -17.27
N ARG A 290 3.70 17.25 -16.69
CA ARG A 290 2.68 18.26 -16.41
C ARG A 290 2.18 18.94 -17.69
N ASP A 291 2.69 18.50 -18.83
CA ASP A 291 2.38 19.02 -20.15
C ASP A 291 1.58 17.99 -20.96
N LEU A 292 0.32 17.78 -20.59
CA LEU A 292 -0.71 17.42 -21.57
C LEU A 292 -1.03 18.60 -22.52
N PHE A 293 -0.31 19.73 -22.38
CA PHE A 293 -0.23 20.82 -23.35
C PHE A 293 1.18 21.43 -23.33
N GLY A 294 2.15 20.87 -24.07
CA GLY A 294 3.37 21.63 -24.45
C GLY A 294 4.71 20.90 -24.33
N SER A 295 5.13 20.31 -25.46
CA SER A 295 6.51 20.11 -25.92
C SER A 295 7.55 19.41 -25.03
N GLY A 296 7.89 18.17 -25.41
CA GLY A 296 9.24 17.88 -25.89
C GLY A 296 10.12 16.94 -25.04
N ASN A 297 10.20 15.69 -25.49
CA ASN A 297 11.29 14.70 -25.33
C ASN A 297 11.74 14.29 -23.91
N CYS A 298 11.43 13.05 -23.53
CA CYS A 298 12.32 12.24 -22.70
C CYS A 298 12.11 10.72 -22.93
N TYR A 299 12.90 10.13 -23.82
CA TYR A 299 13.18 8.69 -23.80
C TYR A 299 14.67 8.52 -23.55
N GLN A 300 15.04 8.03 -22.36
CA GLN A 300 16.38 7.56 -22.03
C GLN A 300 16.25 6.16 -21.43
N GLN A 301 17.05 5.24 -21.96
CA GLN A 301 17.08 3.83 -21.62
C GLN A 301 17.49 3.59 -20.17
N ASN A 302 16.94 2.50 -19.61
CA ASN A 302 16.91 2.15 -18.20
C ASN A 302 18.29 1.76 -17.65
N LEU A 303 18.70 2.44 -16.57
CA LEU A 303 19.70 1.93 -15.64
C LEU A 303 19.15 2.00 -14.22
N ILE A 304 18.58 0.90 -13.74
CA ILE A 304 18.27 0.72 -12.32
C ILE A 304 19.60 0.67 -11.56
N LYS A 305 19.95 1.74 -10.86
CA LYS A 305 21.06 1.69 -9.91
C LYS A 305 20.58 1.09 -8.59
N ARG A 306 20.89 -0.18 -8.39
CA ARG A 306 20.90 -0.77 -7.04
C ARG A 306 22.05 -0.11 -6.29
N ILE A 307 21.74 0.86 -5.43
CA ILE A 307 22.73 1.45 -4.52
C ILE A 307 22.89 0.44 -3.39
N VAL A 308 23.94 -0.38 -3.46
CA VAL A 308 24.37 -1.30 -2.40
C VAL A 308 25.23 -0.55 -1.40
#